data_AF-A0A0Q4Q0Q8-F1
#
_entry.id   AF-A0A0Q4Q0Q8-F1
#
_cell.length_a   1.000
_cell.length_b   1.000
_cell.length_c   1.000
_cell.angle_alpha   90.00
_cell.angle_beta   90.00
_cell.angle_gamma   90.00
#
_symmetry.space_group_name_H-M   'P 1'
#
loop_
_entity.id
_entity.type
_entity.pdbx_description
1 polymer ?
#
loop_
_entity_poly.entity_id
_entity_poly.type
_entity_poly.pdbx_seq_one_letter_code
_entity_poly.pdbx_strand_id
1 'polypeptide(L)'
;MTRMFLAGAAAIVAFAMPAVPANAQVRNGTLVIYGNDKCPTNADGEEIVVCVRRGEQERFRIPKELRDGEPTRDGESWATRVEDNLNAGASGIGSCSTAGVGGQTGCFVQRANAARAERRARRDAEANVPLP
;
A
#
# COMPACT_ATOMS: atom_id res chain seq x y z
N MET A 1 47.01 19.09 -55.18
CA MET A 1 46.67 18.71 -53.79
C MET A 1 45.54 17.68 -53.86
N THR A 2 45.90 16.40 -53.98
CA THR A 2 45.84 15.38 -52.90
C THR A 2 44.41 14.96 -52.48
N ARG A 3 44.04 13.75 -52.92
CA ARG A 3 43.32 12.67 -52.19
C ARG A 3 41.78 12.65 -52.15
N MET A 4 41.23 12.05 -53.21
CA MET A 4 40.51 10.76 -53.27
C MET A 4 40.08 10.03 -51.96
N PHE A 5 38.91 9.36 -52.06
CA PHE A 5 38.36 8.22 -51.27
C PHE A 5 37.52 8.54 -50.03
N LEU A 6 36.46 7.81 -49.66
CA LEU A 6 35.46 6.92 -50.27
C LEU A 6 34.43 6.68 -49.14
N ALA A 7 33.23 6.24 -49.51
CA ALA A 7 32.13 5.93 -48.59
C ALA A 7 32.51 4.97 -47.45
N GLY A 8 31.84 5.12 -46.30
CA GLY A 8 31.97 4.21 -45.15
C GLY A 8 30.67 4.15 -44.35
N ALA A 9 30.02 2.99 -44.45
CA ALA A 9 28.69 2.60 -44.00
C ALA A 9 28.26 2.97 -42.57
N ALA A 10 26.93 3.05 -42.44
CA ALA A 10 26.17 3.07 -41.22
C ALA A 10 26.52 1.92 -40.25
N ALA A 11 26.61 2.26 -38.97
CA ALA A 11 26.41 1.32 -37.87
C ALA A 11 25.81 2.07 -36.67
N ILE A 12 24.49 2.28 -36.69
CA ILE A 12 23.74 2.59 -35.47
C ILE A 12 23.66 1.27 -34.71
N VAL A 13 24.53 1.12 -33.70
CA VAL A 13 24.52 -0.03 -32.80
C VAL A 13 23.20 0.02 -32.02
N ALA A 14 22.30 -0.90 -32.35
CA ALA A 14 21.12 -1.17 -31.55
C ALA A 14 21.57 -1.57 -30.14
N PHE A 15 21.22 -0.75 -29.16
CA PHE A 15 21.40 -1.05 -27.75
C PHE A 15 20.49 -2.23 -27.39
N ALA A 16 21.00 -3.45 -27.52
CA ALA A 16 20.40 -4.63 -26.91
C ALA A 16 20.66 -4.53 -25.40
N MET A 17 19.74 -3.92 -24.67
CA MET A 17 19.69 -4.07 -23.23
C MET A 17 19.22 -5.50 -22.92
N PRO A 18 20.02 -6.34 -22.25
CA PRO A 18 19.49 -7.56 -21.68
C PRO A 18 18.45 -7.17 -20.63
N ALA A 19 17.21 -7.64 -20.80
CA ALA A 19 16.23 -7.60 -19.74
C ALA A 19 16.75 -8.47 -18.58
N VAL A 20 17.16 -7.83 -17.49
CA VAL A 20 17.53 -8.53 -16.24
C VAL A 20 16.23 -8.79 -15.48
N PRO A 21 15.74 -10.04 -15.38
CA PRO A 21 14.60 -10.32 -14.54
C PRO A 21 15.05 -10.56 -13.09
N ALA A 22 14.15 -10.23 -12.17
CA ALA A 22 13.99 -10.85 -10.85
C ALA A 22 14.99 -10.59 -9.71
N ASN A 23 16.10 -9.89 -9.89
CA ASN A 23 16.97 -9.58 -8.72
C ASN A 23 16.45 -8.41 -7.85
N ALA A 24 15.37 -7.73 -8.25
CA ALA A 24 14.84 -6.55 -7.56
C ALA A 24 13.88 -6.86 -6.40
N GLN A 25 13.52 -8.13 -6.16
CA GLN A 25 12.52 -8.49 -5.15
C GLN A 25 13.06 -9.27 -3.94
N VAL A 26 14.39 -9.37 -3.77
CA VAL A 26 14.97 -9.96 -2.57
C VAL A 26 14.93 -8.92 -1.45
N ARG A 27 13.81 -8.85 -0.72
CA ARG A 27 13.77 -8.23 0.61
C ARG A 27 14.02 -9.32 1.64
N ASN A 28 15.16 -9.26 2.32
CA ASN A 28 15.47 -10.10 3.50
C ASN A 28 15.43 -11.63 3.25
N GLY A 29 16.00 -12.10 2.14
CA GLY A 29 16.14 -13.55 1.87
C GLY A 29 14.83 -14.31 1.59
N THR A 30 13.69 -13.61 1.53
CA THR A 30 12.39 -14.20 1.19
C THR A 30 11.93 -13.71 -0.18
N LEU A 31 11.70 -14.65 -1.10
CA LEU A 31 11.20 -14.37 -2.45
C LEU A 31 9.70 -14.67 -2.54
N VAL A 32 8.90 -13.73 -3.02
CA VAL A 32 7.47 -13.97 -3.29
C VAL A 32 7.29 -14.49 -4.71
N ILE A 33 6.72 -15.69 -4.84
CA ILE A 33 6.45 -16.35 -6.14
C ILE A 33 4.94 -16.49 -6.37
N TYR A 34 4.52 -16.44 -7.62
CA TYR A 34 3.10 -16.47 -7.99
C TYR A 34 2.75 -17.80 -8.67
N GLY A 35 1.62 -18.38 -8.27
CA GLY A 35 1.10 -19.66 -8.75
C GLY A 35 2.14 -20.76 -8.87
N ASN A 36 2.43 -21.16 -10.12
CA ASN A 36 3.31 -22.30 -10.41
C ASN A 36 4.75 -21.91 -10.74
N ASP A 37 5.12 -20.64 -10.50
CA ASP A 37 6.50 -20.18 -10.69
C ASP A 37 7.47 -21.01 -9.83
N LYS A 38 8.61 -21.38 -10.44
CA LYS A 38 9.68 -22.11 -9.77
C LYS A 38 10.42 -21.16 -8.83
N CYS A 39 10.69 -21.61 -7.61
CA CYS A 39 11.61 -20.92 -6.71
C CYS A 39 13.02 -21.05 -7.29
N PRO A 40 13.67 -19.95 -7.72
CA PRO A 40 15.01 -19.99 -8.28
C PRO A 40 16.01 -20.40 -7.19
N THR A 41 16.96 -21.24 -7.55
CA THR A 41 18.14 -21.62 -6.75
C THR A 41 19.37 -21.48 -7.63
N ASN A 42 20.55 -21.26 -7.04
CA ASN A 42 21.81 -21.33 -7.79
C ASN A 42 22.01 -22.75 -8.32
N ALA A 43 22.65 -22.88 -9.49
CA ALA A 43 22.89 -24.15 -10.18
C ALA A 43 23.69 -25.15 -9.32
N ASP A 44 24.52 -24.63 -8.41
CA ASP A 44 25.37 -25.41 -7.50
C ASP A 44 24.68 -25.77 -6.18
N GLY A 45 23.44 -25.30 -5.94
CA GLY A 45 22.63 -25.66 -4.76
C GLY A 45 23.13 -25.11 -3.42
N GLU A 46 24.10 -24.19 -3.43
CA GLU A 46 24.75 -23.65 -2.23
C GLU A 46 23.93 -22.54 -1.52
N GLU A 47 22.85 -22.04 -2.15
CA GLU A 47 22.01 -20.96 -1.62
C GLU A 47 20.60 -21.46 -1.26
N ILE A 48 20.20 -21.28 0.00
CA ILE A 48 18.84 -21.57 0.48
C ILE A 48 17.96 -20.34 0.25
N VAL A 49 17.09 -20.40 -0.76
CA VAL A 49 16.09 -19.36 -1.01
C VAL A 49 14.75 -19.76 -0.39
N VAL A 50 14.24 -18.95 0.55
CA VAL A 50 12.92 -19.18 1.15
C VAL A 50 11.86 -18.50 0.28
N CYS A 51 11.07 -19.29 -0.43
CA CYS A 51 9.99 -18.77 -1.27
C CYS A 51 8.63 -18.83 -0.60
N VAL A 52 7.93 -17.69 -0.59
CA VAL A 52 6.54 -17.58 -0.14
C VAL A 52 5.63 -17.56 -1.37
N ARG A 53 4.74 -18.55 -1.48
CA ARG A 53 3.85 -18.70 -2.64
C ARG A 53 2.53 -17.95 -2.46
N ARG A 54 2.18 -17.14 -3.45
CA ARG A 54 0.89 -16.43 -3.57
C ARG A 54 0.14 -16.94 -4.80
N GLY A 55 -1.18 -16.79 -4.83
CA GLY A 55 -2.00 -17.20 -5.98
C GLY A 55 -1.72 -16.33 -7.23
N GLU A 56 -1.96 -16.86 -8.44
CA GLU A 56 -1.77 -16.12 -9.70
C GLU A 56 -2.56 -14.81 -9.76
N GLN A 57 -3.77 -14.80 -9.20
CA GLN A 57 -4.66 -13.64 -9.11
C GLN A 57 -4.10 -12.48 -8.26
N GLU A 58 -3.09 -12.76 -7.43
CA GLU A 58 -2.45 -11.78 -6.55
C GLU A 58 -1.27 -11.08 -7.24
N ARG A 59 -0.85 -11.50 -8.45
CA ARG A 59 0.30 -10.93 -9.17
C ARG A 59 0.14 -9.45 -9.52
N PHE A 60 -1.08 -9.03 -9.85
CA PHE A 60 -1.40 -7.64 -10.24
C PHE A 60 -2.32 -6.94 -9.24
N ARG A 61 -2.71 -7.63 -8.16
CA ARG A 61 -3.57 -7.05 -7.13
C ARG A 61 -2.68 -6.40 -6.07
N ILE A 62 -3.16 -5.31 -5.45
CA ILE A 62 -2.53 -4.71 -4.28
C ILE A 62 -2.26 -5.82 -3.25
N PRO A 63 -1.03 -6.00 -2.74
CA PRO A 63 -0.71 -7.04 -1.75
C PRO A 63 -1.68 -7.03 -0.57
N LYS A 64 -2.03 -8.21 -0.02
CA LYS A 64 -3.02 -8.33 1.07
C LYS A 64 -2.66 -7.46 2.27
N GLU A 65 -1.38 -7.41 2.58
CA GLU A 65 -0.79 -6.65 3.66
C GLU A 65 -1.02 -5.14 3.51
N LEU A 66 -1.27 -4.65 2.29
CA LEU A 66 -1.56 -3.25 1.98
C LEU A 66 -3.05 -2.97 1.76
N ARG A 67 -3.91 -4.00 1.78
CA ARG A 67 -5.37 -3.82 1.60
C ARG A 67 -6.04 -3.32 2.87
N ASP A 68 -5.56 -3.77 4.03
CA ASP A 68 -6.14 -3.47 5.34
C ASP A 68 -5.55 -2.17 5.93
N GLY A 69 -5.18 -1.21 5.07
CA GLY A 69 -4.66 0.08 5.50
C GLY A 69 -5.69 0.85 6.33
N GLU A 70 -5.20 1.70 7.24
CA GLU A 70 -6.05 2.58 8.05
C GLU A 70 -7.01 3.35 7.12
N PRO A 71 -8.32 3.32 7.38
CA PRO A 71 -9.29 4.02 6.54
C PRO A 71 -9.00 5.52 6.58
N THR A 72 -8.52 6.07 5.47
CA THR A 72 -8.44 7.51 5.28
C THR A 72 -9.83 8.07 4.98
N ARG A 73 -10.04 9.38 5.17
CA ARG A 73 -11.29 10.05 4.75
C ARG A 73 -11.66 9.75 3.29
N ASP A 74 -10.67 9.57 2.42
CA ASP A 74 -10.88 9.24 1.00
C ASP A 74 -11.40 7.81 0.79
N GLY A 75 -11.09 6.90 1.71
CA GLY A 75 -11.58 5.52 1.73
C GLY A 75 -13.00 5.38 2.32
N GLU A 76 -13.53 6.40 2.99
CA GLU A 76 -14.90 6.36 3.53
C GLU A 76 -15.94 6.43 2.42
N SER A 77 -17.12 5.84 2.67
CA SER A 77 -18.23 5.89 1.71
C SER A 77 -18.66 7.34 1.47
N TRP A 78 -19.12 7.64 0.24
CA TRP A 78 -19.65 8.97 -0.08
C TRP A 78 -20.82 9.35 0.82
N ALA A 79 -21.68 8.38 1.17
CA ALA A 79 -22.82 8.60 2.05
C ALA A 79 -22.39 9.12 3.42
N THR A 80 -21.38 8.50 4.03
CA THR A 80 -20.80 8.93 5.32
C THR A 80 -20.26 10.37 5.25
N ARG A 81 -19.56 10.69 4.15
CA ARG A 81 -19.02 12.04 3.94
C ARG A 81 -20.12 13.10 3.77
N VAL A 82 -21.22 12.76 3.09
CA VAL A 82 -22.37 13.66 2.97
C VAL A 82 -23.07 13.86 4.30
N GLU A 83 -23.24 12.81 5.07
CA GLU A 83 -23.87 12.87 6.40
C GLU A 83 -23.12 13.81 7.35
N ASP A 84 -21.79 13.78 7.33
CA ASP A 84 -20.97 14.75 8.07
C ASP A 84 -21.17 16.20 7.60
N ASN A 85 -21.29 16.41 6.29
CA ASN A 85 -21.55 17.75 5.74
C ASN A 85 -22.93 18.27 6.15
N LEU A 86 -23.94 17.40 6.25
CA LEU A 86 -25.28 17.78 6.72
C LEU A 86 -25.28 18.14 8.22
N ASN A 87 -24.40 17.51 8.98
CA ASN A 87 -24.24 17.79 10.41
C ASN A 87 -23.39 19.05 10.69
N ALA A 88 -22.71 19.59 9.69
CA ALA A 88 -21.93 20.82 9.82
C ALA A 88 -22.85 22.00 10.16
N GLY A 89 -22.69 22.57 11.36
CA GLY A 89 -23.53 23.68 11.84
C GLY A 89 -24.77 23.25 12.64
N ALA A 90 -24.96 21.95 12.90
CA ALA A 90 -26.03 21.47 13.78
C ALA A 90 -25.92 22.09 15.19
N SER A 91 -27.03 22.59 15.73
CA SER A 91 -27.11 23.21 17.07
C SER A 91 -28.23 22.56 17.90
N GLY A 92 -28.06 22.57 19.23
CA GLY A 92 -29.00 21.98 20.17
C GLY A 92 -28.47 20.76 20.93
N ILE A 93 -29.37 20.02 21.59
CA ILE A 93 -29.00 18.89 22.42
C ILE A 93 -28.47 17.76 21.54
N GLY A 94 -27.26 17.29 21.85
CA GLY A 94 -26.61 16.20 21.13
C GLY A 94 -25.70 16.64 19.99
N SER A 95 -25.73 17.91 19.56
CA SER A 95 -24.70 18.45 18.67
C SER A 95 -23.48 18.92 19.45
N CYS A 96 -22.29 18.88 18.85
CA CYS A 96 -21.10 19.48 19.45
C CYS A 96 -20.91 20.91 18.92
N SER A 97 -21.76 21.82 19.38
CA SER A 97 -21.72 23.23 19.00
C SER A 97 -21.66 24.13 20.24
N THR A 98 -21.03 25.30 20.10
CA THR A 98 -21.05 26.37 21.10
C THR A 98 -22.37 27.13 21.11
N ALA A 99 -23.18 26.99 20.05
CA ALA A 99 -24.50 27.58 19.94
C ALA A 99 -25.59 26.54 20.26
N GLY A 100 -26.51 26.89 21.16
CA GLY A 100 -27.66 26.06 21.54
C GLY A 100 -27.54 25.40 22.92
N VAL A 101 -28.68 25.01 23.47
CA VAL A 101 -28.75 24.32 24.77
C VAL A 101 -28.24 22.88 24.63
N GLY A 102 -27.43 22.42 25.60
CA GLY A 102 -26.95 21.04 25.62
C GLY A 102 -25.83 20.69 24.64
N GLY A 103 -25.17 21.66 24.01
CA GLY A 103 -24.02 21.39 23.13
C GLY A 103 -22.85 20.68 23.84
N GLN A 104 -22.68 20.95 25.14
CA GLN A 104 -21.68 20.29 25.98
C GLN A 104 -21.85 18.76 26.03
N THR A 105 -23.09 18.25 25.99
CA THR A 105 -23.33 16.81 26.08
C THR A 105 -23.01 16.11 24.76
N GLY A 106 -23.27 16.76 23.62
CA GLY A 106 -22.85 16.28 22.30
C GLY A 106 -21.33 16.19 22.17
N CYS A 107 -20.60 17.24 22.59
CA CYS A 107 -19.14 17.21 22.59
C CYS A 107 -18.56 16.13 23.52
N PHE A 108 -19.17 15.92 24.68
CA PHE A 108 -18.76 14.84 25.59
C PHE A 108 -18.91 13.46 24.92
N VAL A 109 -20.06 13.19 24.29
CA VAL A 109 -20.31 11.92 23.58
C VAL A 109 -19.34 11.73 22.43
N GLN A 110 -19.10 12.77 21.62
CA GLN A 110 -18.14 12.72 20.52
C GLN A 110 -16.73 12.36 21.00
N ARG A 111 -16.24 13.03 22.05
CA ARG A 111 -14.92 12.74 22.64
C ARG A 111 -14.86 11.35 23.26
N ALA A 112 -15.94 10.90 23.91
CA ALA A 112 -16.01 9.55 24.46
C ALA A 112 -15.94 8.48 23.35
N ASN A 113 -16.59 8.72 22.21
CA ASN A 113 -16.54 7.84 21.04
C ASN A 113 -15.15 7.84 20.40
N ALA A 114 -14.52 9.00 20.23
CA ALA A 114 -13.16 9.13 19.73
C ALA A 114 -12.16 8.36 20.62
N ALA A 115 -12.22 8.54 21.94
CA ALA A 115 -11.37 7.82 22.87
C ALA A 115 -11.61 6.29 22.84
N ARG A 116 -12.84 5.84 22.58
CA ARG A 116 -13.14 4.40 22.38
C ARG A 116 -12.53 3.89 21.07
N ALA A 117 -12.58 4.68 20.00
CA ALA A 117 -12.00 4.35 18.71
C ALA A 117 -10.46 4.25 18.81
N GLU A 118 -9.81 5.23 19.42
CA GLU A 118 -8.36 5.21 19.67
C GLU A 118 -7.91 3.98 20.47
N ARG A 119 -8.69 3.57 21.49
CA ARG A 119 -8.41 2.35 22.26
C ARG A 119 -8.58 1.07 21.44
N ARG A 120 -9.48 1.05 20.45
CA ARG A 120 -9.63 -0.09 19.53
C ARG A 120 -8.46 -0.13 18.55
N ALA A 121 -8.17 0.99 17.88
CA ALA A 121 -7.04 1.12 16.97
C ALA A 121 -5.71 0.71 17.62
N ARG A 122 -5.46 1.12 18.89
CA ARG A 122 -4.28 0.67 19.63
C ARG A 122 -4.23 -0.84 19.83
N ARG A 123 -5.35 -1.46 20.22
CA ARG A 123 -5.42 -2.93 20.39
C ARG A 123 -5.22 -3.66 19.08
N ASP A 124 -5.78 -3.16 17.99
CA ASP A 124 -5.62 -3.74 16.66
C ASP A 124 -4.18 -3.58 16.16
N ALA A 125 -3.54 -2.44 16.44
CA ALA A 125 -2.12 -2.23 16.14
C ALA A 125 -1.20 -3.18 16.94
N GLU A 126 -1.48 -3.41 18.23
CA GLU A 126 -0.76 -4.38 19.06
C GLU A 126 -0.93 -5.82 18.57
N ALA A 127 -2.12 -6.20 18.07
CA ALA A 127 -2.39 -7.52 17.52
C ALA A 127 -1.69 -7.79 16.17
N ASN A 128 -1.40 -6.74 15.41
CA ASN A 128 -0.78 -6.83 14.08
C ASN A 128 0.75 -6.63 14.09
N VAL A 129 1.40 -6.56 15.26
CA VAL A 129 2.86 -6.53 15.35
C VAL A 129 3.41 -7.90 14.93
N PRO A 130 4.30 -7.99 13.92
CA PRO A 130 4.96 -9.25 13.57
C PRO A 130 5.76 -9.73 14.78
N LEU A 131 5.35 -10.87 15.37
CA LEU A 131 6.16 -11.55 16.38
C LEU A 131 7.47 -12.03 15.72
N PRO A 132 8.61 -11.90 16.42
CA PRO A 132 9.91 -12.36 15.91
C PRO A 132 9.95 -13.86 15.65
#